data_AF-A0A0P9D4Y3-F1
#
_entry.id   AF-A0A0P9D4Y3-F1
#
_cell.length_a   1.000
_cell.length_b   1.000
_cell.length_c   1.000
_cell.angle_alpha   90.00
_cell.angle_beta   90.00
_cell.angle_gamma   90.00
#
_symmetry.space_group_name_H-M   'P 1'
#
loop_
_entity.id
_entity.type
_entity.pdbx_description
1 polymer ?
#
loop_
_entity_poly.entity_id
_entity_poly.type
_entity_poly.pdbx_seq_one_letter_code
_entity_poly.pdbx_strand_id
1 'polypeptide(L)' 'YTMTPDEDFVLDFHPAHPQVLIGSPCSGHGFKFGVAIGQVLAELATQGQTRHDISRFRVGRFEV' A
#
# COMPACT_ATOMS: atom_id res chain seq x y z
N TYR A 1 0.49 3.90 17.51
CA TYR A 1 0.39 3.91 16.04
C TYR A 1 1.18 2.73 15.48
N THR A 2 0.77 2.17 14.35
CA THR A 2 1.58 1.19 13.59
C THR A 2 2.52 1.96 12.69
N MET A 3 3.83 1.73 12.77
CA MET A 3 4.84 2.54 12.09
C MET A 3 5.73 1.66 11.22
N THR A 4 5.99 2.10 10.00
CA THR A 4 7.10 1.62 9.16
C THR A 4 8.38 2.41 9.50
N PRO A 5 9.57 1.89 9.16
CA PRO A 5 10.84 2.59 9.41
C PRO A 5 10.96 3.96 8.73
N ASP A 6 10.29 4.14 7.59
CA ASP A 6 10.26 5.38 6.80
C ASP A 6 9.02 6.24 7.06
N GLU A 7 8.19 5.85 8.03
CA GLU A 7 6.94 6.51 8.38
C GLU A 7 5.94 6.65 7.21
N ASP A 8 6.05 5.80 6.19
CA ASP A 8 5.21 5.81 5.00
C ASP A 8 4.27 4.58 4.90
N PHE A 9 3.37 4.57 3.93
CA PHE A 9 2.38 3.50 3.75
C PHE A 9 2.97 2.22 3.14
N VAL A 10 2.23 1.12 3.23
CA VAL A 10 2.48 -0.08 2.42
C VAL A 10 1.25 -0.39 1.60
N LEU A 11 1.37 -0.35 0.27
CA LEU A 11 0.32 -0.68 -0.71
C LEU A 11 0.94 -1.57 -1.79
N ASP A 12 0.81 -2.88 -1.63
CA ASP A 12 1.46 -3.83 -2.55
C ASP A 12 0.84 -5.23 -2.50
N PHE A 13 1.10 -6.05 -3.52
CA PHE A 13 0.86 -7.48 -3.46
C PHE A 13 1.95 -8.18 -2.64
N HIS A 14 1.58 -9.24 -1.94
CA HIS A 14 2.54 -10.05 -1.18
C HIS A 14 3.53 -10.75 -2.14
N PRO A 15 4.85 -10.69 -1.90
CA PRO A 15 5.86 -11.16 -2.86
C PRO A 15 5.77 -12.67 -3.16
N ALA A 16 5.38 -13.48 -2.17
CA ALA A 16 5.20 -14.93 -2.33
C ALA A 16 3.74 -15.37 -2.60
N HIS A 17 2.76 -14.45 -2.50
CA HIS A 17 1.34 -14.79 -2.55
C HIS A 17 0.58 -13.75 -3.40
N PRO A 18 0.55 -13.91 -4.74
CA PRO A 18 0.02 -12.89 -5.65
C PRO A 18 -1.47 -12.58 -5.44
N GLN A 19 -2.23 -13.48 -4.83
CA GLN A 19 -3.64 -13.27 -4.45
C GLN A 19 -3.85 -12.44 -3.18
N VAL A 20 -2.77 -12.05 -2.48
CA VAL A 20 -2.83 -11.29 -1.23
C VAL A 20 -2.41 -9.86 -1.49
N LEU A 21 -3.32 -8.91 -1.22
CA LEU A 21 -3.06 -7.48 -1.28
C LEU A 21 -2.84 -6.93 0.14
N ILE A 22 -1.74 -6.21 0.33
CA ILE A 22 -1.35 -5.58 1.59
C ILE A 22 -1.74 -4.10 1.52
N GLY A 23 -2.58 -3.68 2.46
CA GLY A 23 -2.96 -2.28 2.64
C GLY A 23 -2.69 -1.82 4.08
N SER A 24 -1.62 -1.06 4.28
CA SER A 24 -1.25 -0.46 5.56
C SER A 24 -1.18 1.07 5.44
N PRO A 25 -2.33 1.79 5.53
CA PRO A 25 -2.38 3.25 5.59
C PRO A 25 -2.04 3.73 7.00
N CYS A 26 -0.86 3.36 7.49
CA CYS A 26 -0.45 3.56 8.87
C CYS A 26 0.50 4.78 9.02
N SER A 27 1.35 4.79 10.04
CA SER A 27 2.29 5.88 10.35
C SER A 27 1.66 7.18 10.87
N GLY A 28 0.45 7.09 11.45
CA GLY A 28 -0.19 8.20 12.19
C GLY A 28 -0.83 9.29 11.33
N HIS A 29 -0.73 9.19 10.00
CA HIS A 29 -1.26 10.20 9.07
C HIS A 29 -2.17 9.65 7.97
N GLY A 30 -2.39 8.33 7.92
CA GLY A 30 -3.19 7.67 6.87
C GLY A 30 -4.68 8.02 6.83
N PHE A 31 -5.27 8.52 7.93
CA PHE A 31 -6.73 8.80 8.00
C PHE A 31 -7.19 9.79 6.91
N LYS A 32 -6.42 10.85 6.66
CA LYS A 32 -6.77 11.87 5.64
C LYS A 32 -6.74 11.32 4.21
N PHE A 33 -6.09 10.18 4.00
CA PHE A 33 -5.95 9.51 2.71
C PHE A 33 -6.87 8.29 2.57
N GLY A 34 -7.69 7.97 3.58
CA GLY A 34 -8.46 6.72 3.63
C GLY A 34 -9.32 6.46 2.39
N VAL A 35 -9.98 7.49 1.84
CA VAL A 35 -10.80 7.37 0.63
C VAL A 35 -9.93 7.05 -0.60
N ALA A 36 -8.83 7.77 -0.80
CA ALA A 36 -7.93 7.56 -1.93
C ALA A 36 -7.24 6.19 -1.86
N ILE A 37 -6.78 5.80 -0.67
CA ILE A 37 -6.15 4.50 -0.46
C ILE A 37 -7.16 3.36 -0.65
N GLY A 38 -8.40 3.52 -0.17
CA GLY A 38 -9.47 2.56 -0.41
C GLY A 38 -9.75 2.36 -1.89
N GLN A 39 -9.79 3.44 -2.68
CA GLN A 39 -9.94 3.35 -4.14
C GLN A 39 -8.75 2.61 -4.78
N VAL A 40 -7.52 2.96 -4.42
CA VAL A 40 -6.31 2.28 -4.92
C VAL A 40 -6.35 0.79 -4.63
N LEU A 41 -6.69 0.40 -3.39
CA LEU A 41 -6.78 -1.01 -3.01
C LEU A 41 -7.89 -1.75 -3.77
N ALA A 42 -9.03 -1.11 -4.01
CA ALA A 42 -10.11 -1.69 -4.80
C ALA A 42 -9.71 -1.88 -6.28
N GLU A 43 -9.06 -0.88 -6.88
CA GLU A 43 -8.54 -0.96 -8.26
C GLU A 43 -7.50 -2.08 -8.37
N LEU A 44 -6.53 -2.14 -7.44
CA LEU A 44 -5.53 -3.23 -7.41
C LEU A 44 -6.19 -4.61 -7.27
N ALA A 45 -7.14 -4.77 -6.35
CA ALA A 45 -7.79 -6.05 -6.10
C ALA A 45 -8.65 -6.55 -7.28
N THR A 46 -9.25 -5.64 -8.05
CA THR A 46 -10.21 -5.99 -9.11
C THR A 46 -9.63 -5.92 -10.52
N GLN A 47 -8.62 -5.09 -10.74
CA GLN A 47 -8.03 -4.82 -12.06
C GLN A 47 -6.54 -5.14 -12.12
N GLY A 48 -5.88 -5.39 -10.98
CA GLY A 48 -4.43 -5.65 -10.91
C GLY A 48 -3.55 -4.40 -11.05
N GLN A 49 -4.14 -3.22 -11.25
CA GLN A 49 -3.42 -1.96 -11.44
C GLN A 49 -4.25 -0.76 -10.95
N THR A 50 -3.59 0.37 -10.73
CA THR A 50 -4.21 1.66 -10.39
C THR A 50 -3.57 2.77 -11.21
N ARG A 51 -4.27 3.89 -11.38
CA ARG A 51 -3.74 5.08 -12.08
C ARG A 51 -2.81 5.92 -11.21
N HIS A 52 -2.81 5.69 -9.90
CA HIS A 52 -1.94 6.39 -8.96
C HIS A 52 -0.55 5.76 -8.95
N ASP A 53 0.50 6.59 -8.97
CA ASP A 53 1.85 6.10 -8.72
C ASP A 53 2.01 5.74 -7.24
N ILE A 54 2.17 4.44 -6.99
CA ILE A 54 2.36 3.86 -5.65
C ILE A 54 3.73 3.20 -5.49
N SER A 55 4.68 3.46 -6.40
CA SER A 55 6.02 2.86 -6.40
C SER A 55 6.76 3.02 -5.07
N ARG A 56 6.61 4.16 -4.41
CA ARG A 56 7.20 4.43 -3.09
C ARG A 56 6.58 3.63 -1.93
N PHE A 57 5.39 3.03 -2.10
CA PHE A 57 4.69 2.28 -1.06
C PHE A 57 4.86 0.75 -1.19
N ARG A 58 5.71 0.29 -2.10
CA ARG A 58 5.99 -1.13 -2.33
C ARG A 58 6.60 -1.78 -1.09
N VAL A 59 6.30 -3.04 -0.85
CA VAL A 59 6.83 -3.76 0.32
C VAL A 59 8.33 -4.02 0.20
N GLY A 60 8.82 -4.26 -1.01
CA GLY A 60 10.24 -4.54 -1.30
C GLY A 60 11.18 -3.33 -1.17
N ARG A 61 10.69 -2.14 -0.83
CA ARG A 61 11.53 -0.94 -0.69
C ARG A 61 12.50 -0.98 0.51
N PHE A 62 12.29 -1.92 1.43
CA PHE A 62 13.15 -2.14 2.59
C PHE A 62 14.19 -3.24 2.36
N GLU A 63 14.15 -3.91 1.21
CA GLU A 63 15.16 -4.89 0.83
C GLU A 63 16.36 -4.15 0.20
N VAL A 64 17.57 -4.52 0.62
CA VAL A 64 18.85 -3.99 0.11
C VAL A 64 19.40 -4.92 -0.96
#